data_AF-A0A916DAC0-F1
#
_entry.id   AF-A0A916DAC0-F1
#
_cell.length_a   1.000
_cell.length_b   1.000
_cell.length_c   1.000
_cell.angle_alpha   90.00
_cell.angle_beta   90.00
_cell.angle_gamma   90.00
#
_symmetry.space_group_name_H-M   'P 1'
#
loop_
_entity.id
_entity.type
_entity.pdbx_description
1 polymer ?
#
loop_
_entity_poly.entity_id
_entity_poly.type
_entity_poly.pdbx_seq_one_letter_code
_entity_poly.pdbx_strand_id
1 'polypeptide(L)'
;MQLIADYFPLILFFVAYKWQGIYAATAVAIAASVAQIAYFAWKRKLSAVHWLSFAIIVVFGGATLALQDETFIKWKPTVLYALFGGVLAAGKLAFGRDLIAVLLRDVTLPPAIWSAVTWSWVGFFAAMAVANWYVAFHFSTDTWVNFKVWGGIGLVLAFAIGQGLWLARHMQDPREEAPGP
;
A
#
# COMPACT_ATOMS: atom_id res chain seq x y z
N MET A 1 27.92 -23.87 -12.71
CA MET A 1 26.62 -24.02 -13.40
C MET A 1 25.43 -24.31 -12.48
N GLN A 2 25.59 -24.45 -11.15
CA GLN A 2 24.45 -24.58 -10.21
C GLN A 2 23.73 -23.24 -9.96
N LEU A 3 24.47 -22.14 -9.77
CA LEU A 3 23.89 -20.79 -9.58
C LEU A 3 22.85 -20.41 -10.65
N ILE A 4 23.17 -20.60 -11.94
CA ILE A 4 22.23 -20.26 -13.03
C ILE A 4 20.95 -21.11 -12.96
N ALA A 5 21.08 -22.38 -12.57
CA ALA A 5 19.92 -23.26 -12.40
C ALA A 5 19.08 -22.86 -11.19
N ASP A 6 19.70 -22.43 -10.08
CA ASP A 6 19.00 -21.98 -8.88
C ASP A 6 18.20 -20.68 -9.11
N TYR A 7 18.68 -19.80 -10.00
CA TYR A 7 18.00 -18.55 -10.36
C TYR A 7 17.03 -18.68 -11.54
N PHE A 8 16.99 -19.82 -12.23
CA PHE A 8 16.18 -20.01 -13.43
C PHE A 8 14.68 -19.70 -13.24
N PRO A 9 13.99 -20.22 -12.19
CA PRO A 9 12.58 -19.92 -11.96
C PRO A 9 12.37 -18.44 -11.59
N LEU A 10 13.34 -17.84 -10.89
CA LEU A 10 13.28 -16.44 -10.48
C LEU A 10 13.42 -15.48 -11.67
N ILE A 11 14.34 -15.79 -12.61
CA ILE A 11 14.52 -14.99 -13.83
C ILE A 11 13.24 -15.05 -14.67
N LEU A 12 12.68 -16.25 -14.87
CA LEU A 12 11.43 -16.42 -15.60
C LEU A 12 10.24 -15.72 -14.92
N PHE A 13 10.18 -15.76 -13.59
CA PHE A 13 9.20 -15.00 -12.81
C PHE A 13 9.27 -13.50 -13.12
N PHE A 14 10.46 -12.89 -13.05
CA PHE A 14 10.61 -11.45 -13.28
C PHE A 14 10.29 -11.05 -14.72
N VAL A 15 10.65 -11.87 -15.71
CA VAL A 15 10.32 -11.63 -17.12
C VAL A 15 8.81 -11.68 -17.34
N ALA A 16 8.14 -12.73 -16.86
CA ALA A 16 6.70 -12.87 -16.98
C ALA A 16 5.93 -11.80 -16.18
N TYR A 17 6.45 -11.39 -15.02
CA TYR A 17 5.87 -10.32 -14.19
C TYR A 17 5.81 -9.00 -14.93
N LYS A 18 6.87 -8.66 -15.66
CA LYS A 18 6.97 -7.39 -16.39
C LYS A 18 5.93 -7.27 -17.51
N TRP A 19 5.49 -8.37 -18.11
CA TRP A 19 4.62 -8.35 -19.30
C TRP A 19 3.19 -8.81 -19.03
N GLN A 20 2.99 -9.72 -18.07
CA GLN A 20 1.71 -10.39 -17.85
C GLN A 20 1.27 -10.36 -16.37
N GLY A 21 1.99 -9.62 -15.53
CA GLY A 21 1.65 -9.42 -14.12
C GLY A 21 1.95 -10.63 -13.24
N ILE A 22 1.53 -10.52 -11.98
CA ILE A 22 1.97 -11.42 -10.89
C ILE A 22 1.43 -12.85 -11.00
N TYR A 23 0.25 -13.04 -11.57
CA TYR A 23 -0.37 -14.37 -11.67
C TYR A 23 0.30 -15.22 -12.75
N ALA A 24 0.51 -14.67 -13.95
CA ALA A 24 1.25 -15.33 -15.01
C ALA A 24 2.71 -15.59 -14.60
N ALA A 25 3.34 -14.62 -13.92
CA ALA A 25 4.68 -14.79 -13.37
C ALA A 25 4.78 -15.96 -12.39
N THR A 26 3.81 -16.07 -11.49
CA THR A 26 3.78 -17.14 -10.48
C THR A 26 3.54 -18.50 -11.12
N ALA A 27 2.64 -18.60 -12.11
CA ALA A 27 2.39 -19.84 -12.84
C ALA A 27 3.65 -20.31 -13.60
N VAL A 28 4.33 -19.37 -14.26
CA VAL A 28 5.59 -19.63 -14.97
C VAL A 28 6.69 -20.08 -14.00
N ALA A 29 6.79 -19.44 -12.83
CA ALA A 29 7.77 -19.82 -11.81
C ALA A 29 7.55 -21.23 -11.27
N ILE A 30 6.29 -21.60 -10.98
CA ILE A 30 5.95 -22.95 -10.53
C ILE A 30 6.26 -23.98 -11.63
N ALA A 31 5.84 -23.72 -12.87
CA ALA A 31 6.12 -24.62 -13.99
C ALA A 31 7.64 -24.81 -14.21
N ALA A 32 8.41 -23.72 -14.13
CA ALA A 32 9.87 -23.75 -14.22
C ALA A 32 10.50 -24.56 -13.06
N SER A 33 10.02 -24.38 -11.83
CA SER A 33 10.49 -25.14 -10.67
C SER A 33 10.16 -26.63 -10.74
N VAL A 34 8.99 -27.00 -11.25
CA VAL A 34 8.62 -28.40 -11.51
C VAL A 34 9.56 -29.02 -12.55
N ALA A 35 9.77 -28.34 -13.67
CA ALA A 35 10.67 -28.79 -14.73
C ALA A 35 12.12 -28.93 -14.23
N GLN A 36 12.56 -28.01 -13.38
CA GLN A 36 13.89 -28.03 -12.77
C GLN A 36 14.06 -29.22 -11.82
N ILE A 37 13.10 -29.49 -10.92
CA ILE A 37 13.13 -30.65 -10.02
C ILE A 37 13.14 -31.95 -10.83
N ALA A 38 12.30 -32.07 -11.86
CA ALA A 38 12.27 -33.26 -12.72
C ALA A 38 13.63 -33.52 -13.40
N TYR A 39 14.27 -32.46 -13.89
CA TYR A 39 15.59 -32.55 -14.51
C TYR A 39 16.70 -32.94 -13.50
N PHE A 40 16.71 -32.36 -12.29
CA PHE A 40 17.70 -32.70 -11.27
C PHE A 40 17.46 -34.06 -10.60
N ALA A 41 16.20 -34.49 -10.50
CA ALA A 41 15.81 -35.83 -10.07
C ALA A 41 16.36 -36.89 -11.02
N TRP A 42 16.21 -36.68 -12.35
CA TRP A 42 16.78 -37.56 -13.37
C TRP A 42 18.31 -37.67 -13.23
N LYS A 43 18.98 -36.54 -12.95
CA LYS A 43 20.44 -36.52 -12.78
C LYS A 43 20.94 -36.98 -11.40
N ARG A 44 20.06 -37.43 -10.49
CA ARG A 44 20.36 -37.80 -9.09
C ARG A 44 21.18 -36.76 -8.31
N LYS A 45 21.03 -35.46 -8.63
CA LYS A 45 21.76 -34.34 -7.99
C LYS A 45 20.83 -33.45 -7.16
N LEU A 46 19.82 -34.04 -6.55
CA LEU A 46 18.89 -33.31 -5.68
C LEU A 46 19.55 -33.03 -4.33
N SER A 47 19.97 -31.78 -4.11
CA SER A 47 20.34 -31.29 -2.79
C SER A 47 19.10 -30.82 -2.01
N ALA A 48 19.19 -30.80 -0.67
CA ALA A 48 18.12 -30.32 0.21
C ALA A 48 17.66 -28.88 -0.12
N VAL A 49 18.56 -28.05 -0.68
CA VAL A 49 18.27 -26.67 -1.09
C VAL A 49 17.25 -26.63 -2.24
N HIS A 50 17.34 -27.54 -3.22
CA HIS A 50 16.37 -27.57 -4.33
C HIS A 50 14.96 -27.94 -3.85
N TRP A 51 14.86 -28.89 -2.91
CA TRP A 51 13.60 -29.29 -2.30
C TRP A 51 12.99 -28.16 -1.47
N LEU A 52 13.81 -27.43 -0.71
CA LEU A 52 13.37 -26.27 0.06
C LEU A 52 12.83 -25.16 -0.86
N SER A 53 13.57 -24.80 -1.91
CA SER A 53 13.14 -23.79 -2.88
C SER A 53 11.86 -24.19 -3.61
N PHE A 54 11.75 -25.46 -4.02
CA PHE A 54 10.53 -25.99 -4.65
C PHE A 54 9.33 -25.93 -3.70
N ALA A 55 9.49 -26.37 -2.45
CA ALA A 55 8.44 -26.32 -1.45
C ALA A 55 7.95 -24.88 -1.21
N ILE A 56 8.88 -23.92 -1.09
CA ILE A 56 8.54 -22.50 -0.94
C ILE A 56 7.76 -21.99 -2.16
N ILE A 57 8.24 -22.24 -3.38
CA ILE A 57 7.59 -21.76 -4.61
C ILE A 57 6.22 -22.39 -4.80
N VAL A 58 6.06 -23.68 -4.53
CA VAL A 58 4.76 -24.36 -4.67
C VAL A 58 3.78 -23.96 -3.58
N VAL A 59 4.20 -23.82 -2.33
CA VAL A 59 3.30 -23.43 -1.23
C VAL A 59 2.88 -21.97 -1.37
N PHE A 60 3.83 -21.04 -1.50
CA PHE A 60 3.50 -19.61 -1.59
C PHE A 60 2.96 -19.22 -2.97
N GLY A 61 3.54 -19.75 -4.05
CA GLY A 61 3.05 -19.51 -5.40
C GLY A 61 1.71 -20.20 -5.64
N GLY A 62 1.53 -21.42 -5.13
CA GLY A 62 0.26 -22.15 -5.14
C GLY A 62 -0.81 -21.42 -4.36
N ALA A 63 -0.51 -20.88 -3.16
CA ALA A 63 -1.44 -20.03 -2.44
C ALA A 63 -1.79 -18.75 -3.23
N THR A 64 -0.82 -18.14 -3.90
CA THR A 64 -1.04 -16.93 -4.74
C THR A 64 -1.97 -17.22 -5.93
N LEU A 65 -1.83 -18.40 -6.55
CA LEU A 65 -2.68 -18.85 -7.66
C LEU A 65 -4.02 -19.43 -7.21
N ALA A 66 -4.08 -20.09 -6.06
CA ALA A 66 -5.30 -20.68 -5.52
C ALA A 66 -6.21 -19.62 -4.90
N LEU A 67 -5.62 -18.58 -4.30
CA LEU A 67 -6.38 -17.43 -3.84
C LEU A 67 -6.84 -16.58 -5.03
N GLN A 68 -6.02 -16.46 -6.09
CA GLN A 68 -6.39 -15.87 -7.40
C GLN A 68 -7.19 -14.56 -7.34
N ASP A 69 -7.09 -13.81 -6.23
CA ASP A 69 -8.13 -12.85 -5.92
C ASP A 69 -7.71 -11.44 -6.29
N GLU A 70 -8.37 -10.85 -7.30
CA GLU A 70 -8.32 -9.41 -7.56
C GLU A 70 -8.71 -8.61 -6.30
N THR A 71 -9.54 -9.21 -5.45
CA THR A 71 -9.92 -8.69 -4.14
C THR A 71 -8.69 -8.35 -3.29
N PHE A 72 -7.63 -9.16 -3.28
CA PHE A 72 -6.42 -8.87 -2.49
C PHE A 72 -5.70 -7.61 -2.96
N ILE A 73 -5.62 -7.42 -4.28
CA ILE A 73 -5.02 -6.21 -4.88
C ILE A 73 -5.88 -4.98 -4.58
N LYS A 74 -7.21 -5.15 -4.58
CA LYS A 74 -8.19 -4.10 -4.27
C LYS A 74 -8.30 -3.76 -2.79
N TRP A 75 -8.00 -4.69 -1.88
CA TRP A 75 -7.94 -4.48 -0.42
C TRP A 75 -6.72 -3.67 0.02
N LYS A 76 -5.60 -3.80 -0.70
CA LYS A 76 -4.32 -3.16 -0.35
C LYS A 76 -4.46 -1.66 -0.02
N PRO A 77 -5.13 -0.83 -0.86
CA PRO A 77 -5.35 0.58 -0.54
C PRO A 77 -6.30 0.79 0.64
N THR A 78 -7.40 0.04 0.75
CA THR A 78 -8.36 0.15 1.88
C THR A 78 -7.67 -0.06 3.22
N VAL A 79 -6.87 -1.13 3.34
CA VAL A 79 -6.13 -1.44 4.57
C VAL A 79 -5.13 -0.33 4.88
N LEU A 80 -4.44 0.18 3.87
CA LEU A 80 -3.46 1.25 4.05
C LEU A 80 -4.11 2.55 4.52
N TYR A 81 -5.23 2.96 3.92
CA TYR A 81 -5.98 4.14 4.36
C TYR A 81 -6.54 3.96 5.77
N ALA A 82 -7.15 2.81 6.07
CA ALA A 82 -7.65 2.50 7.40
C ALA A 82 -6.53 2.50 8.45
N LEU A 83 -5.34 1.98 8.11
CA LEU A 83 -4.19 1.98 9.00
C LEU A 83 -3.69 3.41 9.26
N PHE A 84 -3.53 4.24 8.22
CA PHE A 84 -3.10 5.63 8.41
C PHE A 84 -4.10 6.43 9.26
N GLY A 85 -5.40 6.34 8.95
CA GLY A 85 -6.44 6.96 9.75
C GLY A 85 -6.45 6.44 11.19
N GLY A 86 -6.30 5.12 11.37
CA GLY A 86 -6.25 4.47 12.68
C GLY A 86 -5.04 4.88 13.51
N VAL A 87 -3.85 4.99 12.91
CA VAL A 87 -2.63 5.46 13.60
C VAL A 87 -2.78 6.92 14.03
N LEU A 88 -3.30 7.79 13.18
CA LEU A 88 -3.57 9.19 13.53
C LEU A 88 -4.59 9.31 14.66
N ALA A 89 -5.70 8.57 14.57
CA ALA A 89 -6.73 8.54 15.61
C ALA A 89 -6.19 7.97 16.93
N ALA A 90 -5.46 6.85 16.89
CA ALA A 90 -4.87 6.23 18.07
C ALA A 90 -3.79 7.13 18.71
N GLY A 91 -2.98 7.80 17.89
CA GLY A 91 -2.03 8.82 18.36
C GLY A 91 -2.71 9.91 19.19
N LYS A 92 -3.85 10.41 18.70
CA LYS A 92 -4.63 11.43 19.39
C LYS A 92 -5.34 10.90 20.63
N LEU A 93 -6.02 9.76 20.52
CA LEU A 93 -6.88 9.21 21.58
C LEU A 93 -6.08 8.53 22.71
N ALA A 94 -5.00 7.82 22.39
CA ALA A 94 -4.21 7.08 23.38
C ALA A 94 -3.08 7.92 23.98
N PHE A 95 -2.47 8.83 23.21
CA PHE A 95 -1.30 9.60 23.65
C PHE A 95 -1.56 11.10 23.78
N GLY A 96 -2.76 11.58 23.43
CA GLY A 96 -3.09 13.02 23.46
C GLY A 96 -2.28 13.85 22.46
N ARG A 97 -1.57 13.21 21.52
CA ARG A 97 -0.60 13.86 20.63
C ARG A 97 -1.12 13.93 19.20
N ASP A 98 -0.99 15.12 18.62
CA ASP A 98 -1.20 15.32 17.19
C ASP A 98 0.02 14.84 16.43
N LEU A 99 -0.04 13.61 15.89
CA LEU A 99 1.08 13.02 15.16
C LEU A 99 1.50 13.86 13.95
N ILE A 100 0.55 14.58 13.33
CA ILE A 100 0.83 15.52 12.24
C ILE A 100 1.68 16.69 12.72
N ALA A 101 1.41 17.22 13.92
CA ALA A 101 2.23 18.26 14.54
C ALA A 101 3.65 17.75 14.84
N VAL A 102 3.78 16.48 15.24
CA VAL A 102 5.09 15.85 15.48
C VAL A 102 5.92 15.67 14.20
N LEU A 103 5.26 15.50 13.05
CA LEU A 103 5.90 15.44 11.74
C LEU A 103 6.29 16.84 11.24
N LEU A 104 5.44 17.84 11.45
CA LEU A 104 5.62 19.22 11.03
C LEU A 104 6.18 20.09 12.17
N ARG A 105 7.34 19.71 12.71
CA ARG A 105 7.95 20.34 13.89
C ARG A 105 8.29 21.82 13.69
N ASP A 106 8.51 22.22 12.44
CA ASP A 106 8.95 23.57 12.09
C ASP A 106 7.79 24.58 11.99
N VAL A 107 6.53 24.12 12.15
CA VAL A 107 5.34 24.97 12.08
C VAL A 107 4.74 25.14 13.48
N THR A 108 4.70 26.38 13.98
CA THR A 108 4.08 26.71 15.26
C THR A 108 2.61 27.08 15.06
N LEU A 109 1.71 26.25 15.59
CA LEU A 109 0.27 26.45 15.55
C LEU A 109 -0.36 26.12 16.91
N PRO A 110 -1.46 26.79 17.30
CA PRO A 110 -2.22 26.43 18.49
C PRO A 110 -2.61 24.95 18.54
N PRO A 111 -2.55 24.28 19.70
CA PRO A 111 -2.88 22.86 19.84
C PRO A 111 -4.29 22.49 19.34
N ALA A 112 -5.26 23.40 19.45
CA ALA A 112 -6.61 23.20 18.94
C ALA A 112 -6.65 23.06 17.40
N ILE A 113 -5.82 23.83 16.69
CA ILE A 113 -5.71 23.78 15.23
C ILE A 113 -5.05 22.47 14.81
N TRP A 114 -3.98 22.05 15.49
CA TRP A 114 -3.37 20.74 15.25
C TRP A 114 -4.35 19.58 15.48
N SER A 115 -5.21 19.69 16.48
CA SER A 115 -6.28 18.73 16.71
C SER A 115 -7.26 18.67 15.53
N ALA A 116 -7.69 19.83 15.04
CA ALA A 116 -8.59 19.90 13.89
C ALA A 116 -7.96 19.33 12.61
N VAL A 117 -6.67 19.59 12.37
CA VAL A 117 -5.90 19.00 11.26
C VAL A 117 -5.80 17.49 11.42
N THR A 118 -5.44 16.98 12.60
CA THR A 118 -5.36 15.53 12.82
C THR A 118 -6.70 14.86 12.53
N TRP A 119 -7.82 15.42 13.01
CA TRP A 119 -9.15 14.87 12.75
C TRP A 119 -9.60 15.01 11.30
N SER A 120 -9.23 16.08 10.59
CA SER A 120 -9.53 16.22 9.17
C SER A 120 -8.84 15.14 8.34
N TRP A 121 -7.57 14.83 8.65
CA TRP A 121 -6.81 13.76 8.01
C TRP A 121 -7.34 12.36 8.37
N VAL A 122 -7.73 12.12 9.62
CA VAL A 122 -8.41 10.88 10.03
C VAL A 122 -9.68 10.69 9.21
N GLY A 123 -10.52 11.73 9.12
CA GLY A 123 -11.76 11.70 8.34
C GLY A 123 -11.49 11.46 6.85
N PHE A 124 -10.48 12.11 6.28
CA PHE A 124 -10.09 11.92 4.89
C PHE A 124 -9.62 10.49 4.60
N PHE A 125 -8.74 9.92 5.44
CA PHE A 125 -8.30 8.54 5.27
C PHE A 125 -9.44 7.53 5.46
N ALA A 126 -10.36 7.78 6.41
CA ALA A 126 -11.56 6.96 6.57
C ALA A 126 -12.45 7.02 5.33
N ALA A 127 -12.70 8.23 4.78
CA ALA A 127 -13.47 8.42 3.57
C ALA A 127 -12.81 7.73 2.36
N MET A 128 -11.49 7.83 2.22
CA MET A 128 -10.71 7.14 1.17
C MET A 128 -10.78 5.62 1.31
N ALA A 129 -10.73 5.09 2.54
CA ALA A 129 -10.88 3.67 2.80
C ALA A 129 -12.27 3.16 2.36
N VAL A 130 -13.32 3.87 2.76
CA VAL A 130 -14.71 3.55 2.38
C VAL A 130 -14.92 3.68 0.88
N ALA A 131 -14.43 4.76 0.26
CA ALA A 131 -14.56 4.99 -1.18
C ALA A 131 -13.81 3.93 -2.00
N ASN A 132 -12.56 3.61 -1.63
CA ASN A 132 -11.82 2.54 -2.32
C ASN A 132 -12.50 1.18 -2.14
N TRP A 133 -12.95 0.85 -0.93
CA TRP A 133 -13.71 -0.38 -0.69
C TRP A 133 -14.98 -0.43 -1.54
N TYR A 134 -15.78 0.64 -1.54
CA TYR A 134 -17.01 0.69 -2.32
C TYR A 134 -16.74 0.51 -3.81
N VAL A 135 -15.78 1.26 -4.38
CA VAL A 135 -15.45 1.16 -5.80
C VAL A 135 -14.86 -0.21 -6.16
N ALA A 136 -14.01 -0.76 -5.29
CA ALA A 136 -13.39 -2.07 -5.48
C ALA A 136 -14.40 -3.22 -5.60
N PHE A 137 -15.46 -3.19 -4.80
CA PHE A 137 -16.42 -4.31 -4.67
C PHE A 137 -17.71 -4.13 -5.47
N HIS A 138 -17.99 -2.93 -5.98
CA HIS A 138 -19.23 -2.65 -6.72
C HIS A 138 -19.01 -2.31 -8.20
N PHE A 139 -17.75 -2.14 -8.65
CA PHE A 139 -17.43 -1.78 -10.03
C PHE A 139 -16.38 -2.71 -10.65
N SER A 140 -16.19 -2.59 -11.97
CA SER A 140 -15.18 -3.36 -12.71
C SER A 140 -13.76 -2.96 -12.29
N THR A 141 -12.81 -3.86 -12.55
CA THR A 141 -11.39 -3.65 -12.21
C THR A 141 -10.80 -2.45 -12.96
N ASP A 142 -11.20 -2.22 -14.21
CA ASP A 142 -10.79 -1.03 -14.97
C ASP A 142 -11.32 0.27 -14.38
N THR A 143 -12.58 0.28 -13.92
CA THR A 143 -13.14 1.43 -13.21
C THR A 143 -12.40 1.66 -11.89
N TRP A 144 -12.08 0.61 -11.14
CA TRP A 144 -11.31 0.70 -9.91
C TRP A 144 -9.88 1.23 -10.15
N VAL A 145 -9.17 0.76 -11.19
CA VAL A 145 -7.83 1.26 -11.52
C VAL A 145 -7.89 2.75 -11.85
N ASN A 146 -8.84 3.18 -12.68
CA ASN A 146 -9.01 4.59 -13.03
C ASN A 146 -9.37 5.45 -11.81
N PHE A 147 -10.27 4.98 -10.95
CA PHE A 147 -10.59 5.64 -9.70
C PHE A 147 -9.36 5.76 -8.80
N LYS A 148 -8.58 4.69 -8.64
CA LYS A 148 -7.38 4.69 -7.80
C LYS A 148 -6.33 5.66 -8.30
N VAL A 149 -6.08 5.69 -9.61
CA VAL A 149 -5.05 6.54 -10.22
C VAL A 149 -5.53 7.98 -10.28
N TRP A 150 -6.60 8.25 -11.02
CA TRP A 150 -7.04 9.62 -11.29
C TRP A 150 -7.93 10.18 -10.18
N GLY A 151 -8.87 9.39 -9.69
CA GLY A 151 -9.73 9.78 -8.57
C GLY A 151 -8.92 9.97 -7.28
N GLY A 152 -8.01 9.05 -6.96
CA GLY A 152 -7.15 9.14 -5.79
C GLY A 152 -6.26 10.38 -5.81
N ILE A 153 -5.60 10.67 -6.94
CA ILE A 153 -4.80 11.90 -7.11
C ILE A 153 -5.69 13.14 -6.96
N GLY A 154 -6.84 13.18 -7.64
CA GLY A 154 -7.76 14.32 -7.59
C GLY A 154 -8.27 14.61 -6.18
N LEU A 155 -8.67 13.57 -5.44
CA LEU A 155 -9.14 13.68 -4.06
C LEU A 155 -8.04 14.16 -3.11
N VAL A 156 -6.83 13.63 -3.23
CA VAL A 156 -5.68 14.06 -2.40
C VAL A 156 -5.33 15.50 -2.68
N LEU A 157 -5.27 15.91 -3.95
CA LEU A 157 -4.97 17.30 -4.32
C LEU A 157 -6.05 18.26 -3.82
N ALA A 158 -7.33 17.94 -4.04
CA ALA A 158 -8.44 18.76 -3.56
C ALA A 158 -8.41 18.90 -2.03
N PHE A 159 -8.15 17.81 -1.31
CA PHE A 159 -8.03 17.82 0.14
C PHE A 159 -6.82 18.61 0.61
N ALA A 160 -5.65 18.44 0.00
CA ALA A 160 -4.43 19.15 0.34
C ALA A 160 -4.57 20.66 0.12
N ILE A 161 -5.17 21.08 -0.99
CA ILE A 161 -5.48 22.50 -1.27
C ILE A 161 -6.45 23.03 -0.22
N GLY A 162 -7.54 22.31 0.05
CA GLY A 162 -8.52 22.70 1.07
C GLY A 162 -7.90 22.84 2.46
N GLN A 163 -7.08 21.88 2.87
CA GLN A 163 -6.33 21.94 4.14
C GLN A 163 -5.33 23.09 4.16
N GLY A 164 -4.60 23.32 3.07
CA GLY A 164 -3.65 24.42 2.96
C GLY A 164 -4.33 25.79 3.08
N LEU A 165 -5.45 25.99 2.38
CA LEU A 165 -6.24 27.22 2.48
C LEU A 165 -6.85 27.42 3.86
N TRP A 166 -7.34 26.34 4.49
CA TRP A 166 -7.88 26.38 5.84
C TRP A 166 -6.78 26.71 6.86
N LEU A 167 -5.60 26.09 6.76
CA LEU A 167 -4.44 26.39 7.59
C LEU A 167 -3.96 27.83 7.40
N ALA A 168 -3.87 28.31 6.16
CA ALA A 168 -3.43 29.67 5.86
C ALA A 168 -4.31 30.73 6.55
N ARG A 169 -5.62 30.49 6.66
CA ARG A 169 -6.54 31.36 7.41
C ARG A 169 -6.28 31.39 8.91
N HIS A 170 -5.79 30.29 9.48
CA HIS A 170 -5.55 30.17 10.93
C HIS A 170 -4.11 30.47 11.34
N MET A 171 -3.19 30.59 10.38
CA MET A 171 -1.80 31.02 10.61
C MET A 171 -1.65 32.54 10.69
N GLN A 172 -2.68 33.32 10.36
CA GLN A 172 -2.61 34.78 10.22
C GLN A 172 -3.00 35.61 11.46
N ASP A 173 -3.40 35.02 12.59
CA ASP A 173 -3.74 35.78 13.82
C ASP A 173 -2.70 35.69 14.96
N PRO A 174 -1.58 36.43 14.83
CA PRO A 174 -0.94 37.00 16.03
C PRO A 174 -0.88 38.54 16.06
N ARG A 175 -1.57 39.26 15.14
CA ARG A 175 -1.45 40.72 15.00
C ARG A 175 -2.75 41.51 15.22
N GLU A 176 -3.60 41.05 16.12
CA GLU A 176 -4.75 41.86 16.58
C GLU A 176 -4.79 42.03 18.11
N GLU A 177 -3.66 41.81 18.77
CA GLU A 177 -3.40 42.31 20.13
C GLU A 177 -2.22 43.28 20.09
N ALA A 178 -2.43 44.45 19.47
CA ALA A 178 -1.72 45.63 19.88
C ALA A 178 -2.57 46.29 20.98
N PRO A 179 -2.19 46.24 22.27
CA PRO A 179 -2.73 47.21 23.20
C PRO A 179 -2.11 48.55 22.81
N GLY A 180 -2.91 49.43 22.22
CA GLY A 180 -2.66 50.87 22.33
C GLY A 180 -2.54 51.19 23.83
N PRO A 181 -1.51 51.94 24.22
CA PRO A 181 -1.54 53.39 24.04
C PRO A 181 -0.27 54.00 23.46
#